data_AF-A0A9J6GMA2-F1
#
_entry.id   AF-A0A9J6GMA2-F1
#
_cell.length_a   1.000
_cell.length_b   1.000
_cell.length_c   1.000
_cell.angle_alpha   90.00
_cell.angle_beta   90.00
_cell.angle_gamma   90.00
#
_symmetry.space_group_name_H-M   'P 1'
#
loop_
_entity.id
_entity.type
_entity.pdbx_description
1 polymer ?
#
loop_
_entity_poly.entity_id
_entity_poly.type
_entity_poly.pdbx_seq_one_letter_code
_entity_poly.pdbx_strand_id
1 'polypeptide(L)'
;MASSSWASMSRASTTPPEVLSVVSEDTGVSHRTVAKLKVECLRGTLVSPKKRPRDVAISSTGTVKHDSFTVHAIRLNVKSMYAKREIPTLDSVRKAVHEDDDLPNFTKTTLWRLMKDMGFTYDRRIRNLGIIVWRRRYLRAIKEFRRQGRGNR
;
A
#
# COMPACT_ATOMS: atom_id res chain seq x y z
N MET A 1 18.26 -19.34 -59.07
CA MET A 1 17.24 -18.27 -58.88
C MET A 1 15.91 -18.93 -58.52
N ALA A 2 15.61 -19.10 -57.23
CA ALA A 2 14.34 -19.73 -56.79
C ALA A 2 13.92 -19.21 -55.40
N SER A 3 13.84 -17.88 -55.23
CA SER A 3 13.53 -17.26 -53.94
C SER A 3 12.35 -16.28 -54.00
N SER A 4 11.36 -16.56 -54.84
CA SER A 4 10.22 -15.63 -55.05
C SER A 4 8.85 -16.30 -55.08
N SER A 5 8.72 -17.52 -54.56
CA SER A 5 7.43 -18.24 -54.54
C SER A 5 6.72 -18.18 -53.17
N TRP A 6 7.46 -18.07 -52.07
CA TRP A 6 6.87 -18.16 -50.71
C TRP A 6 6.20 -16.85 -50.25
N ALA A 7 6.62 -15.70 -50.78
CA ALA A 7 6.07 -14.40 -50.39
C ALA A 7 4.65 -14.13 -50.92
N SER A 8 4.23 -14.80 -52.01
CA SER A 8 2.93 -14.57 -52.64
C SER A 8 1.80 -15.46 -52.12
N MET A 9 2.11 -16.55 -51.40
CA MET A 9 1.10 -17.48 -50.84
C MET A 9 0.58 -17.08 -49.45
N SER A 10 1.10 -16.01 -48.85
CA SER A 10 0.89 -15.67 -47.44
C SER A 10 -0.35 -14.79 -47.16
N ARG A 11 -1.11 -14.37 -48.18
CA ARG A 11 -2.11 -13.29 -47.99
C ARG A 11 -3.55 -13.75 -47.81
N ALA A 12 -3.88 -15.03 -47.97
CA ALA A 12 -5.23 -15.55 -47.75
C ALA A 12 -5.33 -17.06 -47.46
N SER A 13 -4.34 -17.67 -46.78
CA SER A 13 -4.50 -19.05 -46.33
C SER A 13 -5.16 -19.10 -44.95
N THR A 14 -6.45 -19.44 -44.95
CA THR A 14 -7.10 -20.01 -43.75
C THR A 14 -6.27 -21.23 -43.36
N THR A 15 -5.47 -21.12 -42.31
CA THR A 15 -4.74 -22.30 -41.81
C THR A 15 -5.77 -23.33 -41.40
N PRO A 16 -5.63 -24.59 -41.85
CA PRO A 16 -6.56 -25.64 -41.49
C PRO A 16 -6.70 -25.72 -39.96
N PRO A 17 -7.92 -25.90 -39.43
CA PRO A 17 -8.15 -25.99 -37.98
C PRO A 17 -7.32 -27.10 -37.33
N GLU A 18 -7.01 -28.16 -38.08
CA GLU A 18 -6.16 -29.28 -37.69
C GLU A 18 -4.72 -28.85 -37.32
N VAL A 19 -4.14 -27.88 -38.01
CA VAL A 19 -2.79 -27.38 -37.70
C VAL A 19 -2.80 -26.62 -36.37
N LEU A 20 -3.90 -25.90 -36.10
CA LEU A 20 -4.05 -25.15 -34.86
C LEU A 20 -4.36 -26.06 -33.66
N SER A 21 -5.03 -27.20 -33.87
CA SER A 21 -5.29 -28.17 -32.81
C SER A 21 -4.02 -28.90 -32.39
N VAL A 22 -3.19 -29.36 -33.34
CA VAL A 22 -1.90 -30.01 -33.03
C VAL A 22 -1.00 -29.08 -32.21
N VAL A 23 -0.84 -27.83 -32.64
CA VAL A 23 -0.03 -26.84 -31.90
C VAL A 23 -0.62 -26.56 -30.51
N SER A 24 -1.95 -26.54 -30.38
CA SER A 24 -2.62 -26.35 -29.09
C SER A 24 -2.34 -27.49 -28.12
N GLU A 25 -2.33 -28.73 -28.62
CA GLU A 25 -2.05 -29.94 -27.83
C GLU A 25 -0.59 -30.00 -27.41
N ASP A 26 0.33 -29.75 -28.34
CA ASP A 26 1.78 -29.77 -28.09
C ASP A 26 2.23 -28.68 -27.11
N THR A 27 1.65 -27.47 -27.23
CA THR A 27 2.05 -26.31 -26.41
C THR A 27 1.24 -26.17 -25.11
N GLY A 28 0.13 -26.91 -24.97
CA GLY A 28 -0.81 -26.75 -23.86
C GLY A 28 -1.50 -25.38 -23.82
N VAL A 29 -1.43 -24.60 -24.89
CA VAL A 29 -2.03 -23.27 -25.00
C VAL A 29 -3.33 -23.37 -25.81
N SER A 30 -4.40 -22.70 -25.36
CA SER A 30 -5.70 -22.83 -26.03
C SER A 30 -5.67 -22.49 -27.53
N HIS A 31 -6.41 -23.24 -28.34
CA HIS A 31 -6.60 -23.01 -29.78
C HIS A 31 -6.87 -21.54 -30.15
N ARG A 32 -7.71 -20.85 -29.35
CA ARG A 32 -8.02 -19.42 -29.55
C ARG A 32 -6.80 -18.51 -29.39
N THR A 33 -5.95 -18.79 -28.41
CA THR A 33 -4.72 -18.04 -28.17
C THR A 33 -3.71 -18.27 -29.29
N VAL A 34 -3.55 -19.51 -29.75
CA VAL A 34 -2.66 -19.85 -30.88
C VAL A 34 -3.09 -19.12 -32.15
N ALA A 35 -4.38 -19.15 -32.48
CA ALA A 35 -4.93 -18.44 -33.63
C ALA A 35 -4.71 -16.92 -33.54
N LYS A 36 -4.89 -16.34 -32.35
CA LYS A 36 -4.65 -14.92 -32.09
C LYS A 36 -3.18 -14.54 -32.23
N LEU A 37 -2.28 -15.32 -31.63
CA LEU A 37 -0.82 -15.10 -31.71
C LEU A 37 -0.32 -15.17 -33.15
N LYS A 38 -0.85 -16.07 -33.98
CA LYS A 38 -0.54 -16.11 -35.42
C LYS A 38 -0.85 -14.77 -36.10
N VAL A 39 -2.06 -14.25 -35.89
CA VAL A 39 -2.50 -12.98 -36.49
C VAL A 39 -1.66 -11.81 -35.96
N GLU A 40 -1.34 -11.79 -34.67
CA GLU A 40 -0.49 -10.75 -34.07
C GLU A 40 0.96 -10.81 -34.59
N CYS A 41 1.51 -12.02 -34.78
CA CYS A 41 2.84 -12.23 -35.36
C CYS A 41 2.91 -11.74 -36.81
N LEU A 42 1.88 -12.03 -37.61
CA LEU A 42 1.78 -11.53 -38.99
C LEU A 42 1.65 -10.00 -39.06
N ARG A 43 1.11 -9.36 -38.01
CA ARG A 43 0.97 -7.90 -37.89
C ARG A 43 2.25 -7.22 -37.41
N GLY A 44 3.28 -7.96 -36.98
CA GLY A 44 4.57 -7.42 -36.56
C GLY A 44 5.03 -7.92 -35.20
N THR A 45 5.69 -7.06 -34.42
CA THR A 45 6.31 -7.43 -33.15
C THR A 45 5.29 -7.84 -32.10
N LEU A 46 5.42 -9.08 -31.61
CA LEU A 46 4.61 -9.59 -30.50
C LEU A 46 4.91 -8.79 -29.23
N VAL A 47 3.90 -8.12 -28.71
CA VAL A 47 3.96 -7.42 -27.42
C VAL A 47 3.41 -8.35 -26.36
N SER A 48 4.16 -8.55 -25.27
CA SER A 48 3.64 -9.31 -24.13
C SER A 48 2.32 -8.70 -23.65
N PRO A 49 1.30 -9.51 -23.32
CA PRO A 49 0.05 -9.00 -22.79
C PRO A 49 0.33 -8.00 -21.67
N LYS A 50 -0.10 -6.75 -21.85
CA LYS A 50 0.07 -5.73 -20.81
C LYS A 50 -0.61 -6.27 -19.56
N LYS A 51 0.16 -6.49 -18.49
CA LYS A 51 -0.42 -6.77 -17.17
C LYS A 51 -1.47 -5.69 -16.97
N ARG A 52 -2.73 -6.07 -16.74
CA ARG A 52 -3.75 -5.10 -16.35
C ARG A 52 -3.10 -4.27 -15.25
N PRO A 53 -2.98 -2.94 -15.41
CA PRO A 53 -2.46 -2.14 -14.31
C PRO A 53 -3.31 -2.54 -13.12
N ARG A 54 -2.68 -3.10 -12.09
CA ARG A 54 -3.39 -3.49 -10.86
C ARG A 54 -4.01 -2.21 -10.37
N ASP A 55 -5.30 -2.01 -10.64
CA ASP A 55 -5.96 -0.72 -10.82
C ASP A 55 -5.16 0.41 -10.18
N VAL A 56 -4.25 1.02 -10.94
CA VAL A 56 -3.35 2.03 -10.33
C VAL A 56 -4.16 3.29 -10.00
N ALA A 57 -5.36 3.42 -10.58
CA ALA A 57 -6.38 4.37 -10.14
C ALA A 57 -6.95 4.06 -8.74
N ILE A 58 -6.93 2.80 -8.28
CA ILE A 58 -7.33 2.38 -6.93
C ILE A 58 -6.12 2.23 -6.00
N SER A 59 -4.93 1.98 -6.57
CA SER A 59 -3.64 2.16 -5.91
C SER A 59 -3.32 3.65 -5.82
N SER A 60 -4.05 4.36 -4.96
CA SER A 60 -3.61 5.64 -4.40
C SER A 60 -2.35 5.43 -3.56
N THR A 61 -1.24 5.20 -4.26
CA THR A 61 0.13 5.48 -3.82
C THR A 61 0.40 6.99 -3.92
N GLY A 62 -0.50 7.75 -4.55
CA GLY A 62 -0.58 9.19 -4.32
C GLY A 62 -1.19 9.42 -2.94
N THR A 63 -0.39 10.01 -2.05
CA THR A 63 -0.85 10.72 -0.84
C THR A 63 -2.27 11.21 -1.03
N VAL A 64 -3.23 10.70 -0.24
CA VAL A 64 -4.58 11.26 -0.27
C VAL A 64 -4.42 12.69 0.19
N LYS A 65 -4.53 13.65 -0.75
CA LYS A 65 -4.38 15.08 -0.48
C LYS A 65 -5.60 15.52 0.34
N HIS A 66 -5.53 15.26 1.63
CA HIS A 66 -6.45 15.85 2.58
C HIS A 66 -6.06 17.31 2.79
N ASP A 67 -7.06 18.14 3.11
CA ASP A 67 -6.82 19.55 3.37
C ASP A 67 -5.80 19.74 4.51
N SER A 68 -5.00 20.79 4.42
CA SER A 68 -3.96 21.09 5.41
C SER A 68 -4.56 21.26 6.81
N PHE A 69 -5.78 21.80 6.91
CA PHE A 69 -6.52 21.91 8.16
C PHE A 69 -6.79 20.54 8.77
N THR A 70 -7.34 19.61 7.98
CA THR A 70 -7.65 18.24 8.42
C THR A 70 -6.41 17.51 8.91
N VAL A 71 -5.31 17.59 8.17
CA VAL A 71 -4.02 17.00 8.55
C VAL A 71 -3.52 17.59 9.87
N HIS A 72 -3.64 18.91 10.05
CA HIS A 72 -3.25 19.58 11.28
C HIS A 72 -4.10 19.15 12.48
N ALA A 73 -5.43 19.09 12.32
CA ALA A 73 -6.35 18.67 13.36
C ALA A 73 -6.07 17.24 13.84
N ILE A 74 -5.85 16.30 12.91
CA ILE A 74 -5.49 14.91 13.27
C ILE A 74 -4.15 14.88 14.04
N ARG A 75 -3.16 15.69 13.64
CA ARG A 75 -1.89 15.80 14.37
C ARG A 75 -2.08 16.35 15.79
N LEU A 76 -2.97 17.32 15.98
CA LEU A 76 -3.33 17.84 17.30
C LEU A 76 -4.00 16.78 18.17
N ASN A 77 -4.91 15.99 17.60
CA ASN A 77 -5.54 14.87 18.31
C ASN A 77 -4.52 13.82 18.77
N VAL A 78 -3.57 13.44 17.91
CA VAL A 78 -2.48 12.54 18.32
C VAL A 78 -1.62 13.16 19.43
N LYS A 79 -1.32 14.46 19.35
CA LYS A 79 -0.55 15.18 20.37
C LYS A 79 -1.30 15.25 21.72
N SER A 80 -2.61 15.47 21.70
CA SER A 80 -3.43 15.53 22.91
C SER A 80 -3.46 14.18 23.65
N MET A 81 -3.48 13.06 22.92
CA MET A 81 -3.36 11.71 23.49
C MET A 81 -2.03 11.50 24.21
N TYR A 82 -0.92 11.91 23.59
CA TYR A 82 0.39 11.84 24.24
C TYR A 82 0.46 12.69 25.51
N ALA A 83 -0.19 13.88 25.51
CA ALA A 83 -0.29 14.72 26.69
C ALA A 83 -1.07 14.04 27.83
N LYS A 84 -2.15 13.33 27.49
CA LYS A 84 -2.94 12.49 28.41
C LYS A 84 -2.22 11.19 28.82
N ARG A 85 -1.04 10.91 28.27
CA ARG A 85 -0.23 9.69 28.49
C ARG A 85 -0.89 8.41 27.97
N GLU A 86 -1.79 8.54 27.01
CA GLU A 86 -2.40 7.43 26.29
C GLU A 86 -1.58 7.11 25.04
N ILE A 87 -1.53 5.84 24.65
CA ILE A 87 -0.85 5.44 23.41
C ILE A 87 -1.83 5.65 22.26
N PRO A 88 -1.55 6.55 21.30
CA PRO A 88 -2.44 6.81 20.18
C PRO A 88 -2.45 5.58 19.26
N THR A 89 -3.47 4.75 19.44
CA THR A 89 -3.75 3.61 18.57
C THR A 89 -4.63 4.09 17.42
N LEU A 90 -4.53 3.47 16.25
CA LEU A 90 -5.34 3.84 15.07
C LEU A 90 -6.84 3.92 15.40
N ASP A 91 -7.37 2.97 16.16
CA ASP A 91 -8.77 2.99 16.58
C ASP A 91 -9.12 4.10 17.57
N SER A 92 -8.19 4.42 18.46
CA SER A 92 -8.34 5.53 19.41
C SER A 92 -8.37 6.87 18.68
N VAL A 93 -7.43 7.08 17.76
CA VAL A 93 -7.37 8.29 16.92
C VAL A 93 -8.61 8.39 16.04
N ARG A 94 -9.04 7.29 15.43
CA ARG A 94 -10.27 7.27 14.62
C ARG A 94 -11.51 7.64 15.43
N LYS A 95 -11.60 7.17 16.68
CA LYS A 95 -12.69 7.55 17.57
C LYS A 95 -12.65 9.04 17.86
N ALA A 96 -11.49 9.57 18.27
CA ALA A 96 -11.35 11.00 18.57
C ALA A 96 -11.75 11.88 17.37
N VAL A 97 -11.33 11.50 16.16
CA VAL A 97 -11.67 12.24 14.93
C VAL A 97 -13.17 12.18 14.59
N HIS A 98 -13.87 11.09 14.93
CA HIS A 98 -15.31 10.94 14.69
C HIS A 98 -16.17 11.65 15.74
N GLU A 99 -15.59 12.03 16.87
CA GLU A 99 -16.27 12.83 17.91
C GLU A 99 -16.16 14.34 17.61
N ASP A 100 -15.23 14.75 16.74
CA ASP A 100 -15.08 16.13 16.29
C ASP A 100 -15.99 16.38 15.07
N ASP A 101 -17.09 17.12 15.24
CA ASP A 101 -18.06 17.43 14.16
C ASP A 101 -17.44 18.23 12.99
N ASP A 102 -16.34 18.93 13.24
CA ASP A 102 -15.61 19.71 12.24
C ASP A 102 -14.76 18.86 11.29
N LEU A 103 -14.56 17.56 11.59
CA LEU A 103 -13.72 16.67 10.80
C LEU A 103 -14.56 15.64 10.02
N PRO A 104 -14.17 15.32 8.78
CA PRO A 104 -14.86 14.29 8.02
C PRO A 104 -14.58 12.90 8.58
N ASN A 105 -15.55 12.00 8.44
CA ASN A 105 -15.42 10.62 8.90
C ASN A 105 -14.44 9.82 8.03
N PHE A 106 -13.43 9.23 8.67
CA PHE A 106 -12.43 8.40 7.99
C PHE A 106 -12.64 6.91 8.21
N THR A 107 -12.43 6.13 7.14
CA THR A 107 -12.24 4.69 7.27
C THR A 107 -10.89 4.39 7.94
N LYS A 108 -10.75 3.21 8.57
CA LYS A 108 -9.49 2.80 9.21
C LYS A 108 -8.31 2.83 8.23
N THR A 109 -8.51 2.36 7.00
CA THR A 109 -7.44 2.29 5.99
C THR A 109 -7.05 3.66 5.48
N THR A 110 -8.01 4.57 5.27
CA THR A 110 -7.73 5.96 4.87
C THR A 110 -6.94 6.70 5.96
N LEU A 111 -7.38 6.61 7.22
CA LEU A 111 -6.69 7.22 8.34
C LEU A 111 -5.26 6.69 8.50
N TRP A 112 -5.07 5.38 8.36
CA TRP A 112 -3.75 4.76 8.44
C TRP A 112 -2.80 5.29 7.36
N ARG A 113 -3.27 5.45 6.12
CA ARG A 113 -2.48 6.02 5.02
C ARG A 113 -2.10 7.47 5.33
N LEU A 114 -3.07 8.29 5.73
CA LEU A 114 -2.83 9.69 6.09
C LEU A 114 -1.84 9.83 7.25
N MET A 115 -1.95 8.99 8.28
CA MET A 115 -0.97 8.98 9.38
C MET A 115 0.44 8.60 8.89
N LYS A 116 0.54 7.64 7.98
CA LYS A 116 1.82 7.26 7.37
C LYS A 116 2.42 8.40 6.54
N ASP A 117 1.59 9.10 5.76
CA ASP A 117 1.99 10.25 4.95
C ASP A 117 2.47 11.43 5.81
N MET A 118 1.90 11.61 7.01
CA MET A 118 2.36 12.58 8.01
C MET A 118 3.69 12.22 8.70
N GLY A 119 4.25 11.04 8.42
CA GLY A 119 5.48 10.53 9.02
C GLY A 119 5.28 9.74 10.32
N PHE A 120 4.04 9.37 10.68
CA PHE A 120 3.83 8.50 11.84
C PHE A 120 4.17 7.04 11.52
N THR A 121 4.94 6.42 12.40
CA THR A 121 5.29 5.00 12.33
C THR A 121 4.46 4.19 13.31
N TYR A 122 3.82 3.12 12.84
CA TYR A 122 3.15 2.16 13.72
C TYR A 122 4.18 1.16 14.26
N ASP A 123 4.38 1.15 15.57
CA ASP A 123 5.17 0.11 16.25
C ASP A 123 4.24 -0.85 16.99
N ARG A 124 4.39 -2.15 16.69
CA ARG A 124 3.65 -3.23 17.34
C ARG A 124 4.19 -3.54 18.76
N ARG A 125 5.35 -2.99 19.13
CA ARG A 125 6.07 -3.32 20.37
C ARG A 125 5.74 -2.33 21.50
N ILE A 126 4.71 -2.64 22.30
CA ILE A 126 4.38 -1.93 23.55
C ILE A 126 5.28 -2.40 24.74
N ARG A 127 6.36 -3.17 24.48
CA ARG A 127 7.07 -3.91 25.54
C ARG A 127 7.98 -3.09 26.48
N ASN A 128 8.18 -1.79 26.25
CA ASN A 128 9.13 -0.99 27.05
C ASN A 128 8.51 0.09 27.93
N LEU A 129 7.19 0.06 28.18
CA LEU A 129 6.56 0.95 29.17
C LEU A 129 7.19 0.80 30.57
N GLY A 130 7.72 -0.38 30.88
CA GLY A 130 8.41 -0.65 32.14
C GLY A 130 9.58 0.31 32.41
N ILE A 131 10.39 0.61 31.39
CA ILE A 131 11.55 1.52 31.51
C ILE A 131 11.08 2.95 31.80
N ILE A 132 10.04 3.41 31.09
CA ILE A 132 9.46 4.76 31.28
C ILE A 132 8.83 4.88 32.66
N VAL A 133 8.07 3.87 33.11
CA VAL A 133 7.45 3.84 34.44
C VAL A 133 8.52 3.79 35.53
N TRP A 134 9.55 2.96 35.38
CA TRP A 134 10.67 2.86 36.32
C TRP A 134 11.39 4.20 36.46
N ARG A 135 11.77 4.82 35.33
CA ARG A 135 12.39 6.15 35.32
C ARG A 135 11.53 7.19 36.03
N ARG A 136 10.20 7.17 35.82
CA ARG A 136 9.26 8.09 36.50
C ARG A 136 9.18 7.84 38.00
N ARG A 137 9.19 6.58 38.45
CA ARG A 137 9.23 6.24 39.89
C ARG A 137 10.55 6.69 40.50
N TYR A 138 11.66 6.41 39.82
CA TYR A 138 13.00 6.79 40.25
C TYR A 138 13.15 8.31 40.42
N LEU A 139 12.73 9.12 39.43
CA LEU A 139 12.79 10.57 39.55
C LEU A 139 11.89 11.14 40.66
N ARG A 140 10.71 10.54 40.89
CA ARG A 140 9.85 10.92 42.02
C ARG A 140 10.52 10.62 43.35
N ALA A 141 11.16 9.44 43.46
CA ALA A 141 11.93 9.08 44.63
C ALA A 141 13.08 10.08 44.87
N ILE A 142 13.86 10.44 43.84
CA ILE A 142 14.93 11.46 43.97
C ILE A 142 14.38 12.80 44.46
N LYS A 143 13.27 13.29 43.89
CA LYS A 143 12.65 14.55 44.34
C LYS A 143 12.27 14.50 45.81
N GLU A 144 11.70 13.38 46.25
CA GLU A 144 11.31 13.18 47.64
C GLU A 144 12.53 13.10 48.58
N PHE A 145 13.60 12.40 48.17
CA PHE A 145 14.86 12.38 48.93
C PHE A 145 15.51 13.77 49.06
N ARG A 146 15.45 14.58 48.00
CA ARG A 146 15.91 15.98 48.05
C ARG A 146 15.05 16.83 48.98
N ARG A 147 13.72 16.65 48.97
CA ARG A 147 12.79 17.33 49.89
C ARG A 147 13.07 16.98 51.35
N GLN A 148 13.48 15.75 51.63
CA GLN A 148 13.83 15.26 52.96
C GLN A 148 15.26 15.63 53.40
N GLY A 149 16.03 16.37 52.59
CA GLY A 149 17.42 16.76 52.91
C GLY A 149 18.43 15.59 52.90
N ARG A 150 18.02 14.40 52.44
CA ARG A 150 18.85 13.17 52.47
C ARG A 150 19.86 13.04 51.33
N GLY A 151 19.92 14.03 50.44
CA GLY A 151 20.81 14.06 49.28
C GLY A 151 22.02 14.98 49.40
N ASN A 152 22.25 15.57 50.58
CA ASN A 152 23.39 16.46 50.84
C ASN A 152 24.29 15.81 51.90
N ARG A 153 25.05 14.80 51.49
CA ARG A 153 26.16 14.23 52.24
C ARG A 153 27.27 13.87 51.26
#